data_AF-A0A1V2RDW8-F1
#
_entry.id   AF-A0A1V2RDW8-F1
#
_cell.length_a   1.000
_cell.length_b   1.000
_cell.length_c   1.000
_cell.angle_alpha   90.00
_cell.angle_beta   90.00
_cell.angle_gamma   90.00
#
_symmetry.space_group_name_H-M   'P 1'
#
loop_
_entity.id
_entity.type
_entity.pdbx_description
1 polymer ?
#
loop_
_entity_poly.entity_id
_entity_poly.type
_entity_poly.pdbx_seq_one_letter_code
_entity_poly.pdbx_strand_id
1 'polypeptide(L)'
;MSSWNGGFQAEVTVTNNSDAPISNWTASWSQPGGNEIQSVWNGAWTAHGDHIMVDNVAWNGALAPGASTSFGYTSLGTPPPASAAISCGVS
;
A
#
# COMPACT_ATOMS: atom_id res chain seq x y z
N MET A 1 -10.25 8.34 0.18
CA MET A 1 -10.86 7.02 -0.08
C MET A 1 -12.22 7.22 -0.73
N SER A 2 -12.54 6.42 -1.73
CA SER A 2 -13.85 6.42 -2.40
C SER A 2 -14.43 5.01 -2.30
N SER A 3 -15.65 4.84 -1.82
CA SER A 3 -16.30 3.53 -1.70
C SER A 3 -17.61 3.47 -2.47
N TRP A 4 -17.95 2.27 -2.94
CA TRP A 4 -19.21 1.94 -3.58
C TRP A 4 -19.78 0.66 -2.95
N ASN A 5 -20.99 0.27 -3.35
CA ASN A 5 -21.61 -0.94 -2.83
C ASN A 5 -20.74 -2.17 -3.14
N GLY A 6 -20.14 -2.77 -2.11
CA GLY A 6 -19.30 -3.96 -2.21
C GLY A 6 -17.81 -3.72 -2.52
N GLY A 7 -17.33 -2.47 -2.61
CA GLY A 7 -15.91 -2.21 -2.83
C GLY A 7 -15.44 -0.80 -2.50
N PHE A 8 -14.12 -0.61 -2.49
CA PHE A 8 -13.49 0.66 -2.19
C PHE A 8 -12.20 0.85 -2.97
N GLN A 9 -11.86 2.12 -3.18
CA GLN A 9 -10.59 2.61 -3.66
C GLN A 9 -9.88 3.37 -2.54
N ALA A 10 -8.64 2.98 -2.29
CA ALA A 10 -7.77 3.61 -1.32
C ALA A 10 -6.49 4.11 -2.01
N GLU A 11 -5.98 5.24 -1.51
CA GLU A 11 -4.65 5.74 -1.82
C GLU A 11 -3.83 5.62 -0.54
N VAL A 12 -2.60 5.14 -0.68
CA VAL A 12 -1.66 4.89 0.39
C VAL A 12 -0.43 5.75 0.15
N THR A 13 -0.10 6.60 1.11
CA THR A 13 1.15 7.35 1.13
C THR A 13 2.22 6.55 1.85
N VAL A 14 3.34 6.31 1.17
CA VAL A 14 4.55 5.71 1.72
C VAL A 14 5.54 6.84 1.99
N THR A 15 5.94 7.01 3.23
CA THR A 15 6.92 8.03 3.65
C THR A 15 8.17 7.35 4.17
N ASN A 16 9.34 7.77 3.67
CA ASN A 16 10.61 7.34 4.22
C ASN A 16 10.89 8.09 5.53
N ASN A 17 10.56 7.47 6.67
CA ASN A 17 10.82 8.01 8.00
C ASN A 17 12.23 7.67 8.53
N SER A 18 13.10 7.08 7.72
CA SER A 18 14.49 6.82 8.09
C SER A 18 15.39 8.02 7.76
N ASP A 19 16.55 8.07 8.40
CA ASP A 19 17.56 9.11 8.15
C ASP A 19 18.41 8.84 6.90
N ALA A 20 18.16 7.74 6.17
CA ALA A 20 18.90 7.35 4.97
C ALA A 20 17.99 7.31 3.73
N PRO A 21 18.51 7.63 2.53
CA PRO A 21 17.75 7.42 1.31
C PRO A 21 17.51 5.92 1.10
N ILE A 22 16.28 5.56 0.74
CA ILE A 22 15.92 4.19 0.35
C ILE A 22 15.81 4.11 -1.16
N SER A 23 16.14 2.94 -1.72
CA SER A 23 16.00 2.67 -3.16
C SER A 23 14.72 1.91 -3.50
N ASN A 24 14.16 1.22 -2.51
CA ASN A 24 12.94 0.43 -2.62
C ASN A 24 12.12 0.55 -1.34
N TRP A 25 10.82 0.29 -1.46
CA TRP A 25 9.92 0.20 -0.32
C TRP A 25 8.93 -0.93 -0.53
N THR A 26 8.54 -1.55 0.57
CA THR A 26 7.49 -2.56 0.60
C THR A 26 6.47 -2.19 1.67
N ALA A 27 5.22 -2.03 1.25
CA ALA A 27 4.06 -1.82 2.11
C ALA A 27 3.38 -3.17 2.35
N SER A 28 3.17 -3.54 3.61
CA SER A 28 2.51 -4.80 3.93
C SER A 28 1.40 -4.63 4.97
N TRP A 29 0.29 -5.35 4.78
CA TRP A 29 -0.81 -5.38 5.73
C TRP A 29 -1.59 -6.69 5.62
N SER A 30 -2.28 -7.05 6.69
CA SER A 30 -3.28 -8.12 6.64
C SER A 30 -4.64 -7.53 6.32
N GLN A 31 -5.28 -8.03 5.28
CA GLN A 31 -6.59 -7.59 4.87
C GLN A 31 -7.66 -8.22 5.78
N PRO A 32 -8.70 -7.47 6.20
CA PRO A 32 -9.83 -8.05 6.92
C PRO A 32 -10.46 -9.18 6.09
N GLY A 33 -10.78 -10.30 6.73
CA GLY A 33 -11.35 -11.46 6.04
C GLY A 33 -12.58 -11.08 5.21
N GLY A 34 -12.56 -11.45 3.93
CA GLY A 34 -13.62 -11.14 2.97
C GLY A 34 -13.34 -9.94 2.04
N ASN A 35 -12.24 -9.23 2.24
CA ASN A 35 -11.78 -8.23 1.29
C ASN A 35 -10.87 -8.87 0.23
N GLU A 36 -10.98 -8.43 -1.03
CA GLU A 36 -10.17 -8.95 -2.15
C GLU A 36 -9.66 -7.81 -3.02
N ILE A 37 -8.34 -7.68 -3.17
CA ILE A 37 -7.74 -6.67 -4.06
C ILE A 37 -8.02 -7.04 -5.51
N GLN A 38 -8.61 -6.08 -6.24
CA GLN A 38 -8.94 -6.21 -7.65
C GLN A 38 -7.85 -5.61 -8.55
N SER A 39 -7.27 -4.48 -8.13
CA SER A 39 -6.27 -3.76 -8.92
C SER A 39 -5.38 -2.89 -8.05
N VAL A 40 -4.12 -2.75 -8.43
CA VAL A 40 -3.14 -1.81 -7.84
C VAL A 40 -2.52 -0.99 -8.96
N TRP A 41 -2.25 0.29 -8.70
CA TRP A 41 -1.48 1.18 -9.57
C TRP A 41 -0.38 1.87 -8.78
N ASN A 42 0.69 2.26 -9.48
CA ASN A 42 1.92 2.80 -8.88
C ASN A 42 2.56 1.86 -7.83
N GLY A 43 2.30 0.55 -7.95
CA GLY A 43 2.86 -0.50 -7.10
C GLY A 43 2.66 -1.87 -7.72
N ALA A 44 3.49 -2.83 -7.35
CA ALA A 44 3.33 -4.24 -7.70
C ALA A 44 2.89 -4.99 -6.45
N TRP A 45 1.79 -5.74 -6.50
CA TRP A 45 1.26 -6.41 -5.33
C TRP A 45 1.34 -7.92 -5.42
N THR A 46 1.49 -8.56 -4.28
CA THR A 46 1.39 -9.99 -4.09
C THR A 46 0.48 -10.28 -2.91
N ALA A 47 -0.24 -11.41 -2.99
CA ALA A 47 -1.12 -11.87 -1.92
C ALA A 47 -0.73 -13.27 -1.47
N HIS A 48 -0.61 -13.43 -0.16
CA HIS A 48 -0.37 -14.68 0.53
C HIS A 48 -1.50 -14.92 1.53
N GLY A 49 -2.60 -15.50 1.04
CA GLY A 49 -3.85 -15.59 1.80
C GLY A 49 -4.40 -14.20 2.08
N ASP A 50 -4.60 -13.87 3.36
CA ASP A 50 -5.08 -12.55 3.80
C ASP A 50 -3.95 -11.51 3.89
N HIS A 51 -2.68 -11.89 3.67
CA HIS A 51 -1.55 -10.97 3.75
C HIS A 51 -1.24 -10.37 2.38
N ILE A 52 -1.27 -9.04 2.30
CA ILE A 52 -0.96 -8.28 1.09
C ILE A 52 0.40 -7.61 1.27
N MET A 53 1.22 -7.73 0.24
CA MET A 53 2.44 -6.94 0.08
C MET A 53 2.35 -6.13 -1.21
N VAL A 54 2.77 -4.87 -1.16
CA VAL A 54 2.89 -3.97 -2.30
C VAL A 54 4.29 -3.40 -2.33
N ASP A 55 5.01 -3.70 -3.39
CA ASP A 55 6.35 -3.20 -3.67
C ASP A 55 6.28 -2.00 -4.61
N ASN A 56 7.30 -1.14 -4.52
CA ASN A 56 7.46 -0.04 -5.45
C ASN A 56 7.59 -0.52 -6.90
N VAL A 57 7.20 0.35 -7.83
CA VAL A 57 7.57 0.24 -9.24
C VAL A 57 8.91 0.96 -9.49
N ALA A 58 9.52 0.72 -10.65
CA ALA A 58 10.89 1.16 -10.95
C ALA A 58 11.12 2.68 -10.79
N TRP A 59 10.08 3.50 -10.94
CA TRP A 59 10.18 4.96 -10.92
C TRP A 59 9.80 5.61 -9.58
N ASN A 60 9.24 4.86 -8.62
CA ASN A 60 8.83 5.41 -7.32
C ASN A 60 9.47 4.72 -6.11
N GLY A 61 10.50 3.90 -6.30
CA GLY A 61 11.22 3.25 -5.20
C GLY A 61 12.16 4.17 -4.42
N ALA A 62 12.81 5.11 -5.12
CA ALA A 62 13.81 5.97 -4.52
C ALA A 62 13.18 7.11 -3.71
N LEU A 63 13.35 7.09 -2.39
CA LEU A 63 12.85 8.12 -1.48
C LEU A 63 13.97 8.64 -0.57
N ALA A 64 14.22 9.95 -0.63
CA ALA A 64 15.08 10.62 0.35
C ALA A 64 14.45 10.59 1.76
N PRO A 65 15.23 10.82 2.83
CA PRO A 65 14.69 11.01 4.18
C PRO A 65 13.58 12.06 4.20
N GLY A 66 12.41 11.72 4.75
CA GLY A 66 11.23 12.56 4.80
C GLY A 66 10.45 12.70 3.48
N ALA A 67 10.92 12.09 2.39
CA ALA A 67 10.19 12.07 1.13
C ALA A 67 9.06 11.02 1.15
N SER A 68 8.03 11.27 0.36
CA SER A 68 6.87 10.39 0.23
C SER A 68 6.56 10.07 -1.22
N THR A 69 5.98 8.90 -1.45
CA THR A 69 5.27 8.54 -2.69
C THR A 69 3.88 8.01 -2.35
N SER A 70 3.02 7.89 -3.36
CA SER A 70 1.70 7.30 -3.18
C SER A 70 1.45 6.20 -4.20
N PHE A 71 0.81 5.13 -3.74
CA PHE A 71 0.20 4.12 -4.59
C PHE A 71 -1.28 4.00 -4.26
N GLY A 72 -2.05 3.39 -5.16
CA GLY A 72 -3.46 3.16 -4.89
C GLY A 72 -3.90 1.77 -5.27
N TYR A 73 -4.99 1.34 -4.65
CA TYR A 73 -5.59 0.05 -4.91
C TYR A 73 -7.10 0.11 -4.83
N THR A 74 -7.72 -0.84 -5.52
CA THR A 74 -9.14 -1.13 -5.46
C THR A 74 -9.31 -2.50 -4.83
N SER A 75 -10.22 -2.61 -3.85
CA SER A 75 -10.57 -3.86 -3.21
C SER A 75 -12.08 -4.01 -3.14
N LEU A 76 -12.56 -5.24 -3.25
CA LEU A 76 -13.90 -5.62 -2.81
C LEU A 76 -13.92 -5.72 -1.28
N GLY A 77 -15.09 -5.53 -0.69
CA GLY A 77 -15.31 -5.62 0.75
C GLY A 77 -15.35 -4.28 1.48
N THR A 78 -15.03 -4.29 2.77
CA THR A 78 -15.20 -3.12 3.64
C THR A 78 -13.87 -2.38 3.80
N PRO A 79 -13.79 -1.07 3.50
CA PRO A 79 -12.55 -0.31 3.68
C PRO A 79 -12.09 -0.38 5.15
N PRO A 80 -10.80 -0.64 5.43
CA PRO A 80 -10.28 -0.48 6.77
C PRO A 80 -10.43 0.98 7.22
N PRO A 81 -10.49 1.27 8.54
CA PRO A 81 -10.47 2.64 9.02
C PRO A 81 -9.23 3.35 8.46
N ALA A 82 -9.37 4.61 8.05
CA ALA A 82 -8.32 5.38 7.35
C ALA A 82 -6.99 5.51 8.13
N SER A 83 -6.98 5.14 9.40
CA SER A 83 -5.84 5.12 10.32
C SER A 83 -5.19 3.73 10.50
N ALA A 84 -5.59 2.71 9.73
CA ALA A 84 -4.92 1.42 9.76
C ALA A 84 -3.45 1.59 9.33
N ALA A 85 -2.54 1.41 10.29
CA ALA A 85 -1.11 1.57 10.08
C ALA A 85 -0.60 0.49 9.11
N ILE A 86 -0.27 0.91 7.89
CA ILE A 86 0.47 0.06 6.95
C ILE A 86 1.92 0.05 7.42
N SER A 87 2.41 -1.14 7.77
CA SER A 87 3.82 -1.29 8.13
C SER A 87 4.64 -1.22 6.84
N CYS A 88 5.42 -0.16 6.71
CA CYS A 88 6.37 0.01 5.61
C CYS A 88 7.72 -0.57 6.05
N GLY A 89 8.13 -1.66 5.39
CA GLY A 89 9.48 -2.19 5.52
C GLY A 89 10.42 -1.45 4.56
N VAL A 90 11.59 -1.07 5.05
CA VAL A 90 12.70 -0.60 4.20
C VAL A 90 13.56 -1.81 3.88
N SER A 91 13.91 -1.98 2.60
CA SER A 91 14.87 -2.99 2.11
C SER A 91 15.99 -2.33 1.34
#